data_AF-A0A9W8CV26-F1
#
_entry.id   AF-A0A9W8CV26-F1
#
_cell.length_a   1.000
_cell.length_b   1.000
_cell.length_c   1.000
_cell.angle_alpha   90.00
_cell.angle_beta   90.00
_cell.angle_gamma   90.00
#
_symmetry.space_group_name_H-M   'P 1'
#
loop_
_entity.id
_entity.type
_entity.pdbx_description
1 polymer ?
#
loop_
_entity_poly.entity_id
_entity_poly.type
_entity_poly.pdbx_seq_one_letter_code
_entity_poly.pdbx_strand_id
1 'polypeptide(L)'
;MRNSPQMLSAANSDQRRRKKVALKPGFSPLDWARLLKSGENLSGVDRPHLYTHEEVQKHNKRDDCWMIIGNKVYNVTRYMDFHPGGKSQMMRAAGKDGTKLFFETHAWVNPDNILGPCLVGFVSGSGGF
;
A
#
# COMPACT_ATOMS: atom_id res chain seq x y z
N MET A 1 -19.39 15.08 59.80
CA MET A 1 -19.50 13.81 59.04
C MET A 1 -18.69 13.94 57.76
N ARG A 2 -17.72 13.03 57.61
CA ARG A 2 -16.88 12.64 56.46
C ARG A 2 -17.43 12.96 55.04
N ASN A 3 -16.64 13.63 54.19
CA ASN A 3 -15.87 13.04 53.05
C ASN A 3 -15.49 14.06 51.96
N SER A 4 -14.19 14.23 51.70
CA SER A 4 -13.68 14.55 50.35
C SER A 4 -13.79 13.30 49.45
N PRO A 5 -13.82 13.44 48.11
CA PRO A 5 -12.56 13.39 47.38
C PRO A 5 -12.46 14.30 46.13
N GLN A 6 -11.22 14.69 45.84
CA GLN A 6 -10.75 15.29 44.59
C GLN A 6 -11.06 14.37 43.40
N MET A 7 -11.59 14.93 42.30
CA MET A 7 -11.64 14.25 41.00
C MET A 7 -10.59 14.83 40.06
N LEU A 8 -9.68 13.95 39.69
CA LEU A 8 -8.55 14.14 38.79
C LEU A 8 -9.02 14.59 37.40
N SER A 9 -8.35 15.60 36.85
CA SER A 9 -8.40 15.97 35.44
C SER A 9 -8.09 14.75 34.58
N ALA A 10 -9.10 14.19 33.92
CA ALA A 10 -8.95 13.09 32.98
C ALA A 10 -8.01 13.53 31.84
N ALA A 11 -6.89 12.82 31.74
CA ALA A 11 -5.92 13.01 30.68
C ALA A 11 -6.59 12.91 29.31
N ASN A 12 -6.25 13.87 28.46
CA ASN A 12 -6.63 14.02 27.07
C ASN A 12 -6.33 12.73 26.27
N SER A 13 -7.32 11.84 26.16
CA SER A 13 -7.28 10.69 25.27
C SER A 13 -7.80 11.11 23.89
N ASP A 14 -7.09 12.06 23.27
CA ASP A 14 -7.20 12.31 21.83
C ASP A 14 -6.46 11.18 21.10
N GLN A 15 -6.97 9.96 21.27
CA GLN A 15 -6.64 8.84 20.40
C GLN A 15 -7.18 9.21 19.02
N ARG A 16 -6.31 9.82 18.20
CA ARG A 16 -6.52 10.11 16.78
C ARG A 16 -7.39 9.02 16.15
N ARG A 17 -8.68 9.31 16.03
CA ARG A 17 -9.69 8.41 15.47
C ARG A 17 -9.22 8.09 14.05
N ARG A 18 -8.72 6.86 13.81
CA ARG A 18 -8.31 6.43 12.47
C ARG A 18 -9.54 6.59 11.56
N LYS A 19 -9.51 7.58 10.65
CA LYS A 19 -10.55 7.80 9.65
C LYS A 19 -10.54 6.60 8.71
N LYS A 20 -11.34 5.57 9.02
CA LYS A 20 -11.54 4.43 8.12
C LYS A 20 -12.23 4.95 6.86
N VAL A 21 -11.54 4.85 5.74
CA VAL A 21 -12.14 5.12 4.43
C VAL A 21 -13.09 3.97 4.13
N ALA A 22 -14.37 4.26 3.91
CA ALA A 22 -15.32 3.22 3.51
C ALA A 22 -14.95 2.68 2.12
N LEU A 23 -14.81 1.36 2.01
CA LEU A 23 -14.57 0.70 0.72
C LEU A 23 -15.87 0.72 -0.08
N LYS A 24 -15.77 0.93 -1.40
CA LYS A 24 -16.92 0.82 -2.30
C LYS A 24 -17.36 -0.66 -2.37
N PRO A 25 -18.65 -0.96 -2.61
CA PRO A 25 -19.10 -2.31 -2.90
C PRO A 25 -18.24 -2.95 -4.01
N GLY A 26 -17.81 -4.20 -3.82
CA GLY A 26 -16.95 -4.92 -4.77
C GLY A 26 -15.45 -4.70 -4.61
N PHE A 27 -15.01 -3.90 -3.63
CA PHE A 27 -13.59 -3.61 -3.37
C PHE A 27 -13.14 -4.03 -1.97
N SER A 28 -13.76 -5.08 -1.41
CA SER A 28 -13.32 -5.63 -0.14
C SER A 28 -12.01 -6.43 -0.29
N PRO A 29 -11.30 -6.73 0.82
CA PRO A 29 -10.16 -7.63 0.78
C PRO A 29 -10.49 -9.03 0.21
N LEU A 30 -11.73 -9.51 0.38
CA LEU A 30 -12.17 -10.77 -0.21
C LEU A 30 -12.36 -10.67 -1.73
N ASP A 31 -12.84 -9.53 -2.22
CA ASP A 31 -12.96 -9.28 -3.66
C ASP A 31 -11.58 -9.22 -4.31
N TRP A 32 -10.61 -8.58 -3.64
CA TRP A 32 -9.21 -8.63 -4.06
C TRP A 32 -8.68 -10.07 -4.09
N ALA A 33 -8.90 -10.85 -3.03
CA ALA A 33 -8.46 -12.24 -2.98
C ALA A 33 -9.09 -13.12 -4.08
N ARG A 34 -10.33 -12.84 -4.49
CA ARG A 34 -10.96 -13.49 -5.65
C ARG A 34 -10.27 -13.10 -6.94
N LEU A 35 -9.93 -11.82 -7.11
CA LEU A 35 -9.24 -11.33 -8.30
C LEU A 35 -7.83 -11.95 -8.42
N LEU A 36 -7.08 -12.08 -7.32
CA LEU A 36 -5.79 -12.78 -7.30
C LEU A 36 -5.88 -14.23 -7.79
N LYS A 37 -7.03 -14.88 -7.63
CA LYS A 37 -7.29 -16.27 -8.04
C LYS A 37 -7.95 -16.39 -9.42
N SER A 38 -8.23 -15.28 -10.10
CA SER A 38 -8.97 -15.26 -11.37
C SER A 38 -8.14 -15.72 -12.59
N GLY A 39 -6.81 -15.69 -12.48
CA GLY A 39 -5.91 -15.91 -13.62
C GLY A 39 -5.72 -14.68 -14.52
N GLU A 40 -6.33 -13.54 -14.19
CA GLU A 40 -6.07 -12.26 -14.88
C GLU A 40 -4.60 -11.84 -14.71
N ASN A 41 -4.00 -11.30 -15.78
CA ASN A 41 -2.67 -10.71 -15.70
C ASN A 41 -2.73 -9.33 -15.02
N LEU A 42 -2.55 -9.32 -13.69
CA LEU A 42 -2.62 -8.10 -12.89
C LEU A 42 -1.34 -7.24 -12.96
N SER A 43 -0.19 -7.82 -13.32
CA SER A 43 1.04 -7.06 -13.52
C SER A 43 1.02 -6.29 -14.84
N GLY A 44 0.29 -6.80 -15.85
CA GLY A 44 0.21 -6.21 -17.18
C GLY A 44 1.47 -6.45 -18.02
N VAL A 45 2.37 -7.34 -17.59
CA VAL A 45 3.57 -7.74 -18.33
C VAL A 45 3.59 -9.25 -18.51
N ASP A 46 4.23 -9.74 -19.57
CA ASP A 46 4.28 -11.18 -19.85
C ASP A 46 5.21 -11.95 -18.90
N ARG A 47 6.24 -11.27 -18.38
CA ARG A 47 7.21 -11.82 -17.42
C ARG A 47 7.88 -10.71 -16.62
N PRO A 48 8.48 -11.01 -15.45
CA PRO A 48 9.27 -10.05 -14.70
C PRO A 48 10.51 -9.56 -15.46
N HIS A 49 10.79 -8.26 -15.39
CA HIS A 49 11.99 -7.63 -15.97
C HIS A 49 12.79 -6.84 -14.92
N LEU A 50 13.94 -6.30 -15.33
CA LEU A 50 14.69 -5.33 -14.53
C LEU A 50 14.31 -3.91 -14.97
N TYR A 51 14.07 -3.02 -14.02
CA TYR A 51 13.68 -1.63 -14.28
C TYR A 51 14.55 -0.62 -13.54
N THR A 52 14.92 0.47 -14.19
CA THR A 52 15.55 1.59 -13.48
C THR A 52 14.52 2.37 -12.66
N HIS A 53 14.97 3.21 -11.74
CA HIS A 53 14.07 4.11 -11.01
C HIS A 53 13.36 5.08 -11.97
N GLU A 54 14.06 5.55 -13.00
CA GLU A 54 13.52 6.46 -14.03
C GLU A 54 12.42 5.81 -14.86
N GLU A 55 12.49 4.50 -15.10
CA GLU A 55 11.42 3.75 -15.76
C GLU A 55 10.18 3.68 -14.86
N VAL A 56 10.36 3.32 -13.58
CA VAL A 56 9.25 3.28 -12.62
C VAL A 56 8.59 4.66 -12.46
N GLN A 57 9.36 5.75 -12.47
CA GLN A 57 8.84 7.13 -12.34
C GLN A 57 7.82 7.55 -13.40
N LYS A 58 7.83 6.90 -14.57
CA LYS A 58 6.86 7.16 -15.65
C LYS A 58 5.45 6.70 -15.28
N HIS A 59 5.33 5.70 -14.41
CA HIS A 59 4.08 5.07 -13.98
C HIS A 59 3.57 5.71 -12.68
N ASN A 60 3.13 6.96 -12.76
CA ASN A 60 2.79 7.79 -11.60
C ASN A 60 1.34 8.31 -11.58
N LYS A 61 0.45 7.73 -12.39
CA LYS A 61 -0.95 8.14 -12.56
C LYS A 61 -1.91 7.13 -11.94
N ARG A 62 -3.17 7.48 -11.74
CA ARG A 62 -4.15 6.58 -11.10
C ARG A 62 -4.50 5.35 -11.94
N ASP A 63 -4.46 5.53 -13.25
CA ASP A 63 -4.72 4.52 -14.29
C ASP A 63 -3.43 3.87 -14.82
N ASP A 64 -2.27 4.31 -14.33
CA ASP A 64 -0.96 3.74 -14.61
C ASP A 64 0.00 4.05 -13.45
N CYS A 65 -0.02 3.20 -12.41
CA CYS A 65 0.74 3.39 -11.19
C CYS A 65 1.61 2.19 -10.87
N TRP A 66 2.92 2.40 -10.85
CA TRP A 66 3.87 1.43 -10.31
C TRP A 66 4.49 1.95 -9.01
N MET A 67 5.02 1.04 -8.20
CA MET A 67 5.69 1.36 -6.94
C MET A 67 6.80 0.35 -6.66
N ILE A 68 7.91 0.83 -6.10
CA ILE A 68 8.97 -0.02 -5.57
C ILE A 68 8.71 -0.28 -4.09
N ILE A 69 8.77 -1.54 -3.67
CA ILE A 69 8.78 -1.96 -2.26
C ILE A 69 9.90 -2.99 -2.08
N GLY A 70 10.93 -2.64 -1.31
CA GLY A 70 12.20 -3.35 -1.26
C GLY A 70 12.92 -3.22 -2.61
N ASN A 71 13.25 -4.36 -3.22
CA ASN A 71 13.84 -4.42 -4.57
C ASN A 71 12.82 -4.80 -5.65
N LYS A 72 11.54 -4.94 -5.30
CA LYS A 72 10.47 -5.40 -6.20
C LYS A 72 9.67 -4.22 -6.73
N VAL A 73 9.29 -4.31 -7.99
CA VAL A 73 8.45 -3.33 -8.68
C VAL A 73 7.07 -3.94 -8.90
N TYR A 74 6.02 -3.26 -8.44
CA TYR A 74 4.64 -3.71 -8.56
C TYR A 74 3.81 -2.74 -9.40
N ASN A 75 3.01 -3.26 -10.32
CA ASN A 75 1.93 -2.51 -10.94
C ASN A 75 0.72 -2.48 -10.01
N VAL A 76 0.53 -1.39 -9.30
CA VAL A 76 -0.52 -1.26 -8.28
C VAL A 76 -1.80 -0.62 -8.81
N THR A 77 -1.89 -0.39 -10.13
CA THR A 77 -3.04 0.25 -10.80
C THR A 77 -4.36 -0.39 -10.41
N ARG A 78 -4.48 -1.71 -10.53
CA ARG A 78 -5.70 -2.46 -10.18
C ARG A 78 -5.99 -2.42 -8.68
N TYR A 79 -4.96 -2.38 -7.84
CA TYR A 79 -5.10 -2.41 -6.38
C TYR A 79 -5.56 -1.08 -5.77
N MET A 80 -5.47 0.03 -6.51
CA MET A 80 -5.85 1.37 -6.06
C MET A 80 -7.23 1.45 -5.38
N ASP A 81 -8.24 0.79 -5.95
CA ASP A 81 -9.59 0.78 -5.38
C ASP A 81 -9.77 -0.17 -4.19
N PHE A 82 -8.91 -1.17 -4.05
CA PHE A 82 -8.96 -2.19 -2.99
C PHE A 82 -8.14 -1.80 -1.75
N HIS A 83 -7.27 -0.79 -1.85
CA HIS A 83 -6.40 -0.39 -0.75
C HIS A 83 -7.21 0.19 0.44
N PRO A 84 -7.11 -0.41 1.64
CA PRO A 84 -7.87 0.05 2.81
C PRO A 84 -7.55 1.48 3.26
N GLY A 85 -6.33 1.95 3.00
CA GLY A 85 -5.92 3.34 3.27
C GLY A 85 -6.42 4.35 2.23
N GLY A 86 -7.06 3.88 1.15
CA GLY A 86 -7.58 4.68 0.05
C GLY A 86 -6.52 5.09 -0.98
N LYS A 87 -7.01 5.51 -2.15
CA LYS A 87 -6.18 5.93 -3.31
C LYS A 87 -5.23 7.07 -2.98
N SER A 88 -5.68 8.06 -2.21
CA SER A 88 -4.87 9.24 -1.90
C SER A 88 -3.57 8.89 -1.17
N GLN A 89 -3.60 7.85 -0.32
CA GLN A 89 -2.39 7.38 0.38
C GLN A 89 -1.44 6.64 -0.57
N MET A 90 -1.96 5.82 -1.47
CA MET A 90 -1.13 5.14 -2.48
C MET A 90 -0.44 6.13 -3.42
N MET A 91 -1.14 7.18 -3.84
CA MET A 91 -0.59 8.19 -4.75
C MET A 91 0.64 8.92 -4.18
N ARG A 92 0.89 8.87 -2.87
CA ARG A 92 2.10 9.44 -2.25
C ARG A 92 3.39 8.74 -2.71
N ALA A 93 3.29 7.47 -3.10
CA ALA A 93 4.41 6.65 -3.57
C ALA A 93 4.24 6.21 -5.05
N ALA A 94 3.34 6.84 -5.80
CA ALA A 94 3.17 6.56 -7.23
C ALA A 94 4.44 6.90 -8.01
N GLY A 95 4.95 5.93 -8.78
CA GLY A 95 6.19 6.03 -9.56
C GLY A 95 7.45 6.17 -8.70
N LYS A 96 7.44 5.72 -7.44
CA LYS A 96 8.54 5.94 -6.49
C LYS A 96 8.89 4.69 -5.69
N ASP A 97 10.01 4.76 -4.99
CA ASP A 97 10.29 3.88 -3.86
C ASP A 97 9.40 4.26 -2.66
N GLY A 98 8.44 3.38 -2.40
CA GLY A 98 7.49 3.47 -1.30
C GLY A 98 7.89 2.63 -0.08
N THR A 99 9.06 1.97 -0.07
CA THR A 99 9.48 1.00 0.95
C THR A 99 9.35 1.56 2.36
N LYS A 100 9.99 2.71 2.62
CA LYS A 100 9.94 3.36 3.94
C LYS A 100 8.51 3.70 4.34
N LEU A 101 7.75 4.35 3.44
CA LEU A 101 6.36 4.74 3.70
C LEU A 101 5.47 3.52 3.98
N PHE A 102 5.69 2.43 3.24
CA PHE A 102 4.97 1.18 3.41
C PHE A 102 5.21 0.60 4.80
N PHE A 103 6.47 0.42 5.21
CA PHE A 103 6.80 -0.22 6.50
C PHE A 103 6.52 0.67 7.71
N GLU A 104 6.57 1.99 7.58
CA GLU A 104 6.11 2.92 8.64
C GLU A 104 4.61 2.75 8.94
N THR A 105 3.82 2.39 7.93
CA THR A 105 2.35 2.29 8.04
C THR A 105 1.88 0.84 8.26
N HIS A 106 2.59 -0.12 7.66
CA HIS A 106 2.18 -1.53 7.51
C HIS A 106 3.29 -2.49 7.95
N ALA A 107 3.94 -2.22 9.09
CA ALA A 107 5.11 -2.95 9.57
C ALA A 107 4.99 -4.50 9.57
N TRP A 108 3.78 -5.04 9.69
CA TRP A 108 3.51 -6.48 9.77
C TRP A 108 2.91 -7.07 8.49
N VAL A 109 2.70 -6.25 7.46
CA VAL A 109 2.10 -6.70 6.20
C VAL A 109 3.21 -7.17 5.26
N ASN A 110 3.09 -8.39 4.78
CA ASN A 110 3.94 -8.86 3.69
C ASN A 110 3.38 -8.33 2.35
N PRO A 111 4.11 -7.48 1.60
CA PRO A 111 3.65 -6.96 0.32
C PRO A 111 3.40 -8.07 -0.70
N ASP A 112 4.16 -9.18 -0.68
CA ASP A 112 3.99 -10.29 -1.63
C ASP A 112 2.63 -11.00 -1.48
N ASN A 113 2.11 -11.09 -0.26
CA ASN A 113 0.80 -11.71 -0.01
C ASN A 113 -0.35 -10.93 -0.64
N ILE A 114 -0.16 -9.64 -0.86
CA ILE A 114 -1.20 -8.74 -1.39
C ILE A 114 -0.94 -8.42 -2.86
N LEU A 115 0.32 -8.23 -3.24
CA LEU A 115 0.73 -7.69 -4.54
C LEU A 115 1.51 -8.69 -5.39
N GLY A 116 1.70 -9.95 -4.95
CA GLY A 116 2.50 -10.94 -5.68
C GLY A 116 2.14 -11.06 -7.18
N PRO A 117 0.86 -11.26 -7.55
CA PRO A 117 0.42 -11.27 -8.94
C PRO A 117 0.55 -9.94 -9.70
N CYS A 118 0.81 -8.83 -9.00
CA CYS A 118 1.06 -7.51 -9.57
C CYS A 118 2.56 -7.25 -9.84
N LEU A 119 3.45 -8.19 -9.55
CA LEU A 119 4.90 -8.04 -9.73
C LEU A 119 5.22 -7.87 -11.21
N VAL A 120 5.78 -6.70 -11.57
CA VAL A 120 6.27 -6.46 -12.93
C VAL A 120 7.75 -6.78 -13.07
N GLY A 121 8.51 -6.79 -11.97
CA GLY A 121 9.94 -6.94 -12.02
C GLY A 121 10.69 -6.54 -10.77
N PHE A 122 11.98 -6.28 -10.94
CA PHE A 122 12.90 -5.85 -9.90
C PHE A 122 13.64 -4.59 -10.33
N VAL A 123 14.12 -3.81 -9.38
CA VAL A 123 14.92 -2.62 -9.70
C VAL A 123 16.30 -3.05 -10.23
N SER A 124 16.71 -2.52 -11.38
CA SER A 124 18.06 -2.68 -11.90
C SER A 124 19.00 -1.74 -11.14
N GLY A 125 19.90 -2.29 -10.32
CA GLY A 125 21.02 -1.50 -9.81
C GLY A 125 21.70 -2.07 -8.56
N SER A 126 23.00 -2.31 -8.70
CA SER A 126 24.00 -2.27 -7.63
C SER A 126 23.83 -0.98 -6.80
N GLY A 127 23.33 -1.12 -5.59
CA GLY A 127 23.14 -0.02 -4.65
C GLY A 127 23.26 -0.52 -3.21
N GLY A 128 24.50 -0.83 -2.81
CA GLY A 128 25.00 -0.83 -1.44
C GLY A 128 24.24 -1.64 -0.38
N PHE A 129 24.80 -2.80 -0.02
CA PHE A 129 24.93 -3.11 1.40
C PHE A 129 25.99 -2.19 2.03
#